data_AF-A0A6M3ZTX5-F1
#
_entry.id   AF-A0A6M3ZTX5-F1
#
_cell.length_a   1.000
_cell.length_b   1.000
_cell.length_c   1.000
_cell.angle_alpha   90.00
_cell.angle_beta   90.00
_cell.angle_gamma   90.00
#
_symmetry.space_group_name_H-M   'P 1'
#
loop_
_entity.id
_entity.type
_entity.pdbx_description
1 polymer ?
#
loop_
_entity_poly.entity_id
_entity_poly.type
_entity_poly.pdbx_seq_one_letter_code
_entity_poly.pdbx_strand_id
1 'polypeptide(L)'
;MIKILLATDYLLVVNILASIALFLHCVFALNRMNHRSNHLVRAWYVIAAVGAFGVITGPLYGYISPQPAEVISNVGVAGLLAGGWLYRNRRATDTGEPR
;
A
#
# COMPACT_ATOMS: atom_id res chain seq x y z
N MET A 1 25.45 18.21 -1.83
CA MET A 1 24.16 18.67 -2.43
C MET A 1 23.58 17.69 -3.45
N ILE A 2 24.36 17.19 -4.43
CA ILE A 2 23.88 16.20 -5.42
C ILE A 2 23.29 14.92 -4.78
N LYS A 3 23.92 14.40 -3.71
CA LYS A 3 23.40 13.24 -2.95
C LYS A 3 22.06 13.48 -2.25
N ILE A 4 21.75 14.73 -1.88
CA ILE A 4 20.48 15.08 -1.20
C ILE A 4 19.38 15.21 -2.25
N LEU A 5 19.68 15.83 -3.40
CA LEU A 5 18.74 15.93 -4.53
C LEU A 5 18.34 14.55 -5.07
N LEU A 6 19.32 13.67 -5.30
CA LEU A 6 19.08 12.28 -5.75
C LEU A 6 18.35 11.41 -4.71
N ALA A 7 18.59 11.66 -3.41
CA ALA A 7 17.90 10.93 -2.34
C ALA A 7 16.42 11.34 -2.25
N THR A 8 16.10 12.62 -2.48
CA THR A 8 14.73 13.13 -2.53
C THR A 8 13.94 12.47 -3.66
N ASP A 9 14.53 12.37 -4.86
CA ASP A 9 13.90 11.69 -6.00
C ASP A 9 13.67 10.20 -5.74
N TYR A 10 14.67 9.50 -5.16
CA TYR A 10 14.55 8.07 -4.87
C TYR A 10 13.49 7.77 -3.80
N LEU A 11 13.45 8.56 -2.73
CA LEU A 11 12.44 8.39 -1.67
C LEU A 11 11.02 8.64 -2.19
N LEU A 12 10.85 9.64 -3.06
CA LEU A 12 9.57 9.90 -3.74
C LEU A 12 9.14 8.72 -4.61
N VAL A 13 10.05 8.21 -5.45
CA VAL A 13 9.75 7.07 -6.32
C VAL A 13 9.38 5.83 -5.49
N VAL A 14 10.14 5.51 -4.44
CA VAL A 14 9.85 4.37 -3.55
C VAL A 14 8.50 4.55 -2.85
N ASN A 15 8.21 5.75 -2.36
CA ASN A 15 6.94 6.03 -1.68
C ASN A 15 5.73 5.91 -2.63
N ILE A 16 5.87 6.40 -3.86
CA ILE A 16 4.85 6.26 -4.91
C ILE A 16 4.63 4.79 -5.24
N LEU A 17 5.69 4.01 -5.46
CA LEU A 17 5.57 2.58 -5.78
C LEU A 17 4.92 1.79 -4.64
N ALA A 18 5.31 2.04 -3.40
CA ALA A 18 4.71 1.43 -2.22
C ALA A 18 3.22 1.80 -2.11
N SER A 19 2.89 3.06 -2.35
CA SER A 19 1.50 3.56 -2.31
C SER A 19 0.65 2.98 -3.43
N ILE A 20 1.18 2.82 -4.65
CA ILE A 20 0.49 2.13 -5.75
C ILE A 20 0.18 0.68 -5.37
N ALA A 21 1.17 -0.05 -4.86
CA ALA A 21 0.98 -1.44 -4.43
C ALA A 21 -0.08 -1.55 -3.32
N LEU A 22 -0.02 -0.65 -2.33
CA LEU A 22 -0.98 -0.60 -1.23
C LEU A 22 -2.38 -0.25 -1.72
N PHE A 23 -2.50 0.73 -2.62
CA PHE A 23 -3.76 1.15 -3.21
C PHE A 23 -4.43 0.00 -3.97
N LEU A 24 -3.69 -0.65 -4.86
CA LEU A 24 -4.18 -1.81 -5.63
C LEU A 24 -4.62 -2.94 -4.69
N HIS A 25 -3.81 -3.24 -3.65
CA HIS A 25 -4.17 -4.24 -2.66
C HIS A 25 -5.49 -3.91 -1.95
N CYS A 26 -5.67 -2.65 -1.53
CA CYS A 26 -6.90 -2.20 -0.88
C CYS A 26 -8.11 -2.30 -1.82
N VAL A 27 -7.96 -1.89 -3.09
CA VAL A 27 -9.03 -1.99 -4.10
C VAL A 27 -9.44 -3.45 -4.32
N PHE A 28 -8.48 -4.37 -4.48
CA PHE A 28 -8.78 -5.78 -4.62
C PHE A 28 -9.40 -6.39 -3.36
N ALA A 29 -8.91 -6.01 -2.17
CA ALA A 29 -9.48 -6.45 -0.91
C ALA A 29 -10.93 -6.00 -0.75
N LEU A 30 -11.22 -4.72 -1.03
CA LEU A 30 -12.57 -4.15 -0.97
C LEU A 30 -13.52 -4.77 -1.98
N ASN A 31 -13.05 -5.05 -3.21
CA ASN A 31 -13.86 -5.70 -4.24
C ASN A 31 -14.24 -7.14 -3.86
N ARG A 32 -13.40 -7.81 -3.06
CA ARG A 32 -13.67 -9.18 -2.57
C ARG A 32 -14.54 -9.22 -1.31
N MET A 33 -14.84 -8.06 -0.69
CA MET A 33 -15.67 -8.00 0.52
C MET A 33 -17.15 -8.05 0.19
N ASN A 34 -17.86 -8.93 0.90
CA ASN A 34 -19.31 -9.10 0.80
C ASN A 34 -20.01 -8.40 1.98
N HIS A 35 -21.35 -8.39 1.96
CA HIS A 35 -22.20 -7.81 3.01
C HIS A 35 -21.98 -8.42 4.42
N ARG A 36 -21.39 -9.62 4.51
CA ARG A 36 -21.01 -10.27 5.79
C ARG A 36 -19.61 -9.89 6.28
N SER A 37 -18.84 -9.14 5.50
CA SER A 37 -17.50 -8.72 5.90
C SER A 37 -17.56 -7.67 7.01
N ASN A 38 -16.63 -7.73 7.96
CA ASN A 38 -16.59 -6.81 9.09
C ASN A 38 -16.45 -5.35 8.61
N HIS A 39 -17.40 -4.50 8.98
CA HIS A 39 -17.44 -3.08 8.60
C HIS A 39 -16.20 -2.29 9.05
N LEU A 40 -15.61 -2.62 10.21
CA LEU A 40 -14.40 -1.97 10.71
C LEU A 40 -13.20 -2.27 9.80
N VAL A 41 -13.06 -3.52 9.38
CA VAL A 41 -12.01 -3.93 8.45
C VAL A 41 -12.20 -3.24 7.10
N ARG A 42 -13.45 -3.15 6.62
CA ARG A 42 -13.78 -2.43 5.38
C ARG A 42 -13.41 -0.95 5.48
N ALA A 43 -13.77 -0.29 6.57
CA ALA A 43 -13.43 1.12 6.82
C ALA A 43 -11.91 1.33 6.84
N TRP A 44 -11.16 0.41 7.46
CA TRP A 44 -9.70 0.45 7.46
C TRP A 44 -9.11 0.41 6.04
N TYR A 45 -9.56 -0.50 5.18
CA TYR A 45 -9.08 -0.55 3.78
C TYR A 45 -9.48 0.69 2.98
N VAL A 46 -10.64 1.29 3.23
CA VAL A 46 -11.04 2.56 2.59
C VAL A 46 -10.11 3.69 3.02
N ILE A 47 -9.86 3.84 4.31
CA ILE A 47 -8.94 4.88 4.84
C ILE A 47 -7.53 4.69 4.27
N ALA A 48 -7.04 3.45 4.26
CA ALA A 48 -5.73 3.12 3.72
C ALA A 48 -5.63 3.41 2.20
N ALA A 49 -6.68 3.09 1.43
CA ALA A 49 -6.75 3.40 0.00
C ALA A 49 -6.74 4.91 -0.25
N VAL A 50 -7.50 5.69 0.52
CA VAL A 50 -7.53 7.15 0.41
C VAL A 50 -6.16 7.75 0.74
N GLY A 51 -5.52 7.28 1.82
CA GLY A 51 -4.17 7.71 2.18
C GLY A 51 -3.14 7.44 1.07
N ALA A 52 -3.13 6.22 0.53
CA ALA A 52 -2.25 5.87 -0.60
C ALA A 52 -2.55 6.69 -1.85
N PHE A 53 -3.81 6.96 -2.17
CA PHE A 53 -4.19 7.81 -3.29
C PHE A 53 -3.70 9.25 -3.11
N GLY A 54 -3.72 9.77 -1.89
CA GLY A 54 -3.14 11.07 -1.55
C GLY A 54 -1.64 11.14 -1.85
N VAL A 55 -0.89 10.08 -1.53
CA VAL A 55 0.55 9.99 -1.83
C VAL A 55 0.81 9.89 -3.34
N ILE A 56 0.00 9.11 -4.06
CA ILE A 56 0.11 8.96 -5.53
C ILE A 56 -0.16 10.30 -6.23
N THR A 57 -1.17 11.04 -5.78
CA THR A 57 -1.56 12.32 -6.38
C THR A 57 -0.78 13.52 -5.84
N GLY A 58 -0.05 13.36 -4.73
CA GLY A 58 0.75 14.39 -4.08
C GLY A 58 1.66 15.20 -5.02
N PRO A 59 2.41 14.57 -5.95
CA PRO A 59 3.25 15.30 -6.89
C PRO A 59 2.49 16.33 -7.75
N LEU A 60 1.21 16.07 -8.06
CA LEU A 60 0.37 16.99 -8.84
C LEU A 60 0.06 18.29 -8.07
N TYR A 61 0.18 18.25 -6.74
CA TYR A 61 -0.08 19.39 -5.85
C TYR A 61 1.20 19.99 -5.25
N GLY A 62 2.37 19.63 -5.78
CA GLY A 62 3.67 20.15 -5.33
C GLY A 62 4.27 19.41 -4.13
N TYR A 63 3.77 18.23 -3.78
CA TYR A 63 4.41 17.35 -2.82
C TYR A 63 5.52 16.53 -3.51
N ILE A 64 6.77 16.98 -3.32
CA ILE A 64 7.95 16.45 -4.05
C ILE A 64 9.00 15.85 -3.11
N SER A 65 8.92 16.15 -1.81
CA SER A 65 9.93 15.77 -0.82
C SER A 65 9.29 14.98 0.31
N PRO A 66 9.10 13.66 0.16
CA PRO A 66 8.48 12.88 1.21
C PRO A 66 9.37 12.75 2.43
N GLN A 67 8.76 12.83 3.61
CA GLN A 67 9.49 12.62 4.85
C GLN A 67 9.88 11.14 4.98
N PRO A 68 11.11 10.80 5.40
CA PRO A 68 11.54 9.40 5.53
C PRO A 68 10.61 8.55 6.39
N ALA A 69 10.00 9.13 7.44
CA ALA A 69 9.03 8.44 8.30
C ALA A 69 7.76 8.01 7.53
N GLU A 70 7.30 8.82 6.59
CA GLU A 70 6.14 8.54 5.74
C GLU A 70 6.46 7.43 4.72
N VAL A 71 7.67 7.45 4.16
CA VAL A 71 8.13 6.38 3.26
C VAL A 71 8.21 5.05 4.02
N ILE A 72 8.78 5.05 5.23
CA ILE A 72 8.89 3.85 6.06
C ILE A 72 7.50 3.32 6.44
N SER A 73 6.55 4.18 6.80
CA SER A 73 5.20 3.73 7.15
C SER A 73 4.47 3.13 5.94
N ASN A 74 4.50 3.79 4.78
CA ASN A 74 3.83 3.30 3.57
C ASN A 74 4.46 1.99 3.07
N VAL A 75 5.79 1.92 3.03
CA VAL A 75 6.52 0.69 2.67
C VAL A 75 6.26 -0.42 3.69
N GLY A 76 6.27 -0.11 4.98
CA GLY A 76 6.02 -1.08 6.05
C GLY A 76 4.61 -1.67 5.98
N VAL A 77 3.60 -0.82 5.82
CA VAL A 77 2.20 -1.28 5.69
C VAL A 77 2.00 -2.05 4.38
N ALA A 78 2.56 -1.56 3.26
CA ALA A 78 2.51 -2.27 1.98
C ALA A 78 3.16 -3.66 2.08
N GLY A 79 4.33 -3.73 2.72
CA GLY A 79 5.07 -4.98 2.95
C GLY A 79 4.33 -5.95 3.86
N LEU A 80 3.72 -5.47 4.96
CA LEU A 80 2.92 -6.31 5.86
C LEU A 80 1.68 -6.88 5.16
N LEU A 81 0.98 -6.05 4.38
CA LEU A 81 -0.21 -6.47 3.65
C LEU A 81 0.14 -7.43 2.50
N ALA A 82 1.16 -7.12 1.71
CA ALA A 82 1.65 -7.98 0.64
C ALA A 82 2.20 -9.31 1.20
N GLY A 83 2.99 -9.25 2.27
CA GLY A 83 3.55 -10.42 2.94
C GLY A 83 2.48 -11.32 3.56
N GLY A 84 1.51 -10.73 4.26
CA GLY A 84 0.37 -11.45 4.81
C GLY A 84 -0.47 -12.12 3.72
N TRP A 85 -0.67 -11.46 2.59
CA TRP A 85 -1.39 -12.01 1.44
C TRP A 85 -0.63 -13.16 0.76
N LEU A 86 0.68 -13.00 0.56
CA LEU A 86 1.55 -14.02 -0.02
C LEU A 86 1.60 -15.28 0.85
N TYR A 87 1.72 -15.08 2.17
CA TYR A 87 1.72 -16.15 3.16
C TYR A 87 0.41 -16.95 3.16
N ARG A 88 -0.73 -16.24 3.10
CA ARG A 88 -2.05 -16.86 3.04
C ARG A 88 -2.27 -17.63 1.74
N ASN A 89 -1.82 -17.07 0.62
CA ASN A 89 -1.91 -17.74 -0.68
C ASN A 89 -1.03 -18.99 -0.72
N ARG A 90 0.22 -18.95 -0.21
CA ARG A 90 1.09 -20.14 -0.13
C ARG A 90 0.44 -21.28 0.64
N ARG A 91 -0.14 -21.00 1.81
CA ARG A 91 -0.85 -22.01 2.58
C ARG A 91 -2.03 -22.63 1.83
N ALA A 92 -2.79 -21.83 1.08
CA ALA A 92 -3.91 -22.34 0.28
C ALA A 92 -3.43 -23.25 -0.87
N THR A 93 -2.25 -22.97 -1.44
CA THR A 93 -1.64 -23.84 -2.44
C THR A 93 -1.12 -25.14 -1.82
N ASP A 94 -0.56 -25.08 -0.61
CA ASP A 94 -0.01 -26.25 0.10
C ASP A 94 -1.09 -27.20 0.63
N THR A 95 -2.29 -26.71 0.97
CA THR A 95 -3.39 -27.55 1.47
C THR A 95 -4.28 -28.13 0.37
N GLY A 96 -4.06 -27.78 -0.91
CA GLY A 96 -4.80 -28.33 -2.05
C GLY A 96 -6.30 -28.01 -2.05
N GLU A 97 -6.76 -27.03 -1.26
CA GLU A 97 -8.17 -26.61 -1.27
C GLU A 97 -8.49 -25.85 -2.57
N PRO A 98 -9.35 -26.40 -3.45
CA PRO A 98 -9.80 -25.66 -4.62
C PRO A 98 -10.72 -24.53 -4.17
N ARG A 99 -10.50 -23.33 -4.74
CA ARG A 99 -11.36 -22.16 -4.57
C ARG A 99 -12.71 -22.34 -5.23
#